data_AF-A0A418EZ97-F1
#
_entry.id   AF-A0A418EZ97-F1
#
_cell.length_a   1.000
_cell.length_b   1.000
_cell.length_c   1.000
_cell.angle_alpha   90.00
_cell.angle_beta   90.00
_cell.angle_gamma   90.00
#
_symmetry.space_group_name_H-M   'P 1'
#
loop_
_entity.id
_entity.type
_entity.pdbx_description
1 polymer ?
#
loop_
_entity_poly.entity_id
_entity_poly.type
_entity_poly.pdbx_seq_one_letter_code
_entity_poly.pdbx_strand_id
1 'polypeptide(L)'
;MHTSCVVHGGDGFAFVVHGDPNATVALGGSGQALGWSDIAPALAVVFHTRPNGALLVDHVSLHVSSSMPGTPPLVLSVPAPVDIADGGIHIAKVRYYNTIPQQYFAAMSATPDVVPFLKDMSEERRVGCVVVFMDNGITTDTPLLAVPINLAAALALPNDQAYIVRHVPIVRSLICPCG
;
A
#
# COMPACT_ATOMS: atom_id res chain seq x y z
N MET A 1 -6.12 -15.77 36.43
CA MET A 1 -5.24 -15.63 35.26
C MET A 1 -6.02 -14.82 34.23
N HIS A 2 -5.62 -13.57 33.99
CA HIS A 2 -6.32 -12.68 33.05
C HIS A 2 -5.81 -12.96 31.64
N THR A 3 -6.71 -13.45 30.78
CA THR A 3 -6.52 -13.43 29.33
C THR A 3 -6.76 -11.99 28.88
N SER A 4 -5.70 -11.27 28.49
CA SER A 4 -5.89 -9.99 27.82
C SER A 4 -6.46 -10.29 26.44
N CYS A 5 -7.73 -9.95 26.21
CA CYS A 5 -8.29 -9.86 24.88
C CYS A 5 -7.56 -8.74 24.14
N VAL A 6 -6.47 -9.08 23.44
CA VAL A 6 -5.89 -8.16 22.47
C VAL A 6 -6.87 -8.12 21.30
N VAL A 7 -7.67 -7.05 21.25
CA VAL A 7 -8.59 -6.79 20.14
C VAL A 7 -7.75 -6.25 18.98
N HIS A 8 -7.01 -7.11 18.28
CA HIS A 8 -6.40 -6.70 17.01
C HIS A 8 -7.47 -6.76 15.92
N GLY A 9 -7.82 -5.58 15.39
CA GLY A 9 -8.73 -5.48 14.25
C GLY A 9 -8.12 -6.13 13.01
N GLY A 10 -8.91 -6.81 12.19
CA GLY A 10 -8.44 -7.41 10.93
C GLY A 10 -9.42 -7.15 9.80
N ASP A 11 -9.01 -7.19 8.54
CA ASP A 11 -7.67 -7.60 8.06
C ASP A 11 -6.73 -6.41 7.72
N GLY A 12 -7.28 -5.18 7.64
CA GLY A 12 -6.58 -3.95 7.27
C GLY A 12 -7.34 -3.13 6.23
N PHE A 13 -6.64 -2.23 5.54
CA PHE A 13 -7.16 -1.47 4.39
C PHE A 13 -6.03 -1.03 3.44
N ALA A 14 -6.38 -0.46 2.29
CA ALA A 14 -5.41 0.03 1.31
C ALA A 14 -5.76 1.39 0.71
N PHE A 15 -4.74 2.20 0.43
CA PHE A 15 -4.81 3.34 -0.48
C PHE A 15 -4.38 2.86 -1.87
N VAL A 16 -5.25 3.00 -2.88
CA VAL A 16 -5.08 2.34 -4.18
C VAL A 16 -5.17 3.37 -5.31
N VAL A 17 -4.19 3.30 -6.21
CA VAL A 17 -4.22 3.97 -7.51
C VAL A 17 -4.22 2.89 -8.59
N HIS A 18 -5.11 2.96 -9.58
CA HIS A 18 -5.23 1.89 -10.58
C HIS A 18 -5.56 2.40 -11.98
N GLY A 19 -5.19 1.57 -12.97
CA GLY A 19 -5.54 1.71 -14.39
C GLY A 19 -6.54 0.64 -14.86
N ASP A 20 -7.26 0.00 -13.93
CA ASP A 20 -8.22 -1.08 -14.24
C ASP A 20 -9.24 -0.69 -15.34
N PRO A 21 -9.50 -1.56 -16.34
CA PRO A 21 -10.48 -1.30 -17.40
C PRO A 21 -11.90 -1.00 -16.91
N ASN A 22 -12.27 -1.47 -15.72
CA ASN A 22 -13.56 -1.19 -15.09
C ASN A 22 -13.64 0.24 -14.51
N ALA A 23 -12.57 1.03 -14.59
CA ALA A 23 -12.54 2.44 -14.22
C ALA A 23 -13.17 2.69 -12.82
N THR A 24 -14.13 3.59 -12.72
CA THR A 24 -14.73 4.00 -11.43
C THR A 24 -15.57 2.92 -10.74
N VAL A 25 -15.79 1.76 -11.36
CA VAL A 25 -16.54 0.63 -10.77
C VAL A 25 -15.65 -0.57 -10.43
N ALA A 26 -14.33 -0.44 -10.52
CA ALA A 26 -13.40 -1.48 -10.08
C ALA A 26 -13.57 -1.75 -8.57
N LEU A 27 -13.67 -3.02 -8.20
CA LEU A 27 -13.80 -3.48 -6.82
C LEU A 27 -12.77 -4.58 -6.56
N GLY A 28 -11.96 -4.42 -5.51
CA GLY A 28 -11.07 -5.47 -5.07
C GLY A 28 -11.75 -6.46 -4.12
N GLY A 29 -11.14 -7.63 -3.93
CA GLY A 29 -11.65 -8.68 -3.07
C GLY A 29 -11.77 -8.29 -1.59
N SER A 30 -12.50 -9.10 -0.83
CA SER A 30 -12.78 -8.89 0.60
C SER A 30 -11.82 -9.64 1.53
N GLY A 31 -11.86 -9.32 2.83
CA GLY A 31 -11.00 -9.96 3.83
C GLY A 31 -9.52 -9.68 3.58
N GLN A 32 -8.72 -10.73 3.46
CA GLN A 32 -7.26 -10.66 3.23
C GLN A 32 -6.85 -9.95 1.92
N ALA A 33 -7.79 -9.78 0.98
CA ALA A 33 -7.61 -9.02 -0.26
C ALA A 33 -7.69 -7.49 -0.06
N LEU A 34 -8.17 -7.03 1.11
CA LEU A 34 -8.15 -5.65 1.59
C LEU A 34 -8.78 -4.64 0.62
N GLY A 35 -9.70 -5.09 -0.22
CA GLY A 35 -10.42 -4.27 -1.17
C GLY A 35 -9.59 -3.80 -2.36
N TRP A 36 -8.43 -4.42 -2.65
CA TRP A 36 -7.57 -3.99 -3.75
C TRP A 36 -6.98 -5.11 -4.62
N SER A 37 -6.74 -6.32 -4.10
CA SER A 37 -5.91 -7.34 -4.78
C SER A 37 -6.38 -7.75 -6.18
N ASP A 38 -7.67 -7.63 -6.44
CA ASP A 38 -8.31 -8.06 -7.69
C ASP A 38 -8.44 -6.91 -8.71
N ILE A 39 -8.06 -5.68 -8.33
CA ILE A 39 -8.02 -4.53 -9.22
C ILE A 39 -6.69 -4.57 -9.95
N ALA A 40 -6.68 -4.54 -11.28
CA ALA A 40 -5.45 -4.65 -12.06
C ALA A 40 -5.49 -3.87 -13.38
N PRO A 41 -4.44 -3.12 -13.73
CA PRO A 41 -3.21 -2.89 -12.96
C PRO A 41 -3.45 -1.90 -11.80
N ALA A 42 -2.87 -2.14 -10.63
CA ALA A 42 -2.99 -1.25 -9.47
C ALA A 42 -1.70 -1.18 -8.65
N LEU A 43 -1.48 -0.02 -8.03
CA LEU A 43 -0.49 0.22 -7.00
C LEU A 43 -1.22 0.48 -5.68
N ALA A 44 -0.87 -0.26 -4.64
CA ALA A 44 -1.53 -0.16 -3.34
C ALA A 44 -0.53 0.05 -2.20
N VAL A 45 -0.78 1.07 -1.37
CA VAL A 45 -0.18 1.16 -0.04
C VAL A 45 -1.12 0.47 0.93
N VAL A 46 -0.67 -0.65 1.48
CA VAL A 46 -1.49 -1.57 2.27
C VAL A 46 -1.14 -1.43 3.74
N PHE A 47 -2.15 -1.21 4.57
CA PHE A 47 -2.08 -1.09 6.02
C PHE A 47 -2.62 -2.38 6.63
N HIS A 48 -1.73 -3.30 6.99
CA HIS A 48 -2.08 -4.58 7.59
C HIS A 48 -2.22 -4.44 9.10
N THR A 49 -3.41 -4.73 9.63
CA THR A 49 -3.71 -4.72 11.07
C THR A 49 -3.76 -6.13 11.68
N ARG A 50 -3.48 -7.14 10.86
CA ARG A 50 -3.50 -8.54 11.24
C ARG A 50 -2.18 -9.20 10.88
N PRO A 51 -1.54 -9.91 11.84
CA PRO A 51 -0.38 -10.75 11.56
C PRO A 51 -0.61 -11.69 10.37
N ASN A 52 0.35 -11.75 9.47
CA ASN A 52 0.32 -12.63 8.30
C ASN A 52 1.70 -13.28 8.10
N GLY A 53 1.87 -14.09 7.05
CA GLY A 53 3.13 -14.78 6.77
C GLY A 53 4.33 -13.86 6.52
N ALA A 54 4.13 -12.55 6.30
CA ALA A 54 5.21 -11.59 6.09
C ALA A 54 5.73 -11.01 7.41
N LEU A 55 4.83 -10.59 8.31
CA LEU A 55 5.17 -10.07 9.64
C LEU A 55 4.13 -10.48 10.68
N LEU A 56 4.61 -10.76 11.90
CA LEU A 56 3.78 -11.10 13.06
C LEU A 56 3.21 -9.88 13.80
N VAL A 57 3.32 -8.70 13.20
CA VAL A 57 2.91 -7.40 13.73
C VAL A 57 2.21 -6.60 12.63
N ASP A 58 1.47 -5.58 13.04
CA ASP A 58 0.94 -4.56 12.13
C ASP A 58 2.06 -3.94 11.30
N HIS A 59 1.77 -3.69 10.03
CA HIS A 59 2.77 -3.18 9.11
C HIS A 59 2.17 -2.50 7.90
N VAL A 60 2.96 -1.63 7.29
CA VAL A 60 2.65 -1.00 6.00
C VAL A 60 3.56 -1.58 4.92
N SER A 61 3.00 -1.83 3.75
CA SER A 61 3.76 -2.29 2.59
C SER A 61 3.22 -1.73 1.29
N LEU A 62 4.10 -1.57 0.30
CA LEU A 62 3.73 -1.19 -1.06
C LEU A 62 3.60 -2.44 -1.91
N HIS A 63 2.50 -2.54 -2.65
CA HIS A 63 2.23 -3.66 -3.55
C HIS A 63 1.83 -3.19 -4.94
N VAL A 64 1.97 -4.06 -5.92
CA VAL A 64 1.46 -3.87 -7.28
C VAL A 64 0.73 -5.12 -7.75
N SER A 65 -0.44 -4.93 -8.36
CA SER A 65 -1.13 -5.97 -9.12
C SER A 65 -0.90 -5.73 -10.61
N SER A 66 -0.54 -6.79 -11.32
CA SER A 66 -0.34 -6.73 -12.77
C SER A 66 -1.62 -7.08 -13.52
N SER A 67 -1.77 -6.59 -14.75
CA SER A 67 -2.90 -6.94 -15.63
C SER A 67 -2.84 -8.38 -16.17
N MET A 68 -1.88 -9.21 -15.76
CA MET A 68 -1.77 -10.60 -16.19
C MET A 68 -2.71 -11.48 -15.35
N PRO A 69 -3.75 -12.11 -15.96
CA PRO A 69 -4.71 -12.94 -15.24
C PRO A 69 -4.01 -14.04 -14.43
N GLY A 70 -4.40 -14.20 -13.16
CA GLY A 70 -3.89 -15.25 -12.28
C GLY A 70 -2.50 -15.00 -11.68
N THR A 71 -1.89 -13.83 -11.92
CA THR A 71 -0.63 -13.46 -11.25
C THR A 71 -0.97 -12.87 -9.88
N PRO A 72 -0.45 -13.41 -8.77
CA PRO A 72 -0.67 -12.83 -7.46
C PRO A 72 -0.05 -11.43 -7.39
N PRO A 73 -0.59 -10.51 -6.56
CA PRO A 73 0.03 -9.22 -6.38
C PRO A 73 1.45 -9.35 -5.82
N LEU A 74 2.34 -8.48 -6.28
CA LEU A 74 3.75 -8.44 -5.90
C LEU A 74 3.96 -7.43 -4.78
N VAL A 75 4.81 -7.78 -3.82
CA VAL A 75 5.20 -6.88 -2.73
C VAL A 75 6.43 -6.12 -3.16
N LEU A 76 6.36 -4.80 -3.28
CA LEU A 76 7.46 -3.97 -3.79
C LEU A 76 8.36 -3.41 -2.71
N SER A 77 7.86 -3.26 -1.48
CA SER A 77 8.65 -2.78 -0.33
C SER A 77 8.97 -3.92 0.63
N VAL A 78 10.06 -3.80 1.38
CA VAL A 78 10.17 -4.54 2.64
C VAL A 78 9.06 -4.02 3.58
N PRO A 79 8.22 -4.87 4.17
CA PRO A 79 7.18 -4.43 5.11
C PRO A 79 7.76 -3.62 6.28
N ALA A 80 7.19 -2.45 6.54
CA ALA A 80 7.59 -1.59 7.65
C ALA A 80 6.67 -1.84 8.85
N PRO A 81 7.18 -2.37 9.97
CA PRO A 81 6.38 -2.61 11.16
C PRO A 81 5.96 -1.27 11.79
N VAL A 82 4.67 -1.14 12.11
CA VAL A 82 4.09 0.02 12.79
C VAL A 82 2.76 -0.41 13.41
N ASP A 83 2.48 0.04 14.63
CA ASP A 83 1.21 -0.22 15.28
C ASP A 83 0.11 0.64 14.61
N ILE A 84 -0.93 0.00 14.09
CA ILE A 84 -2.02 0.66 13.34
C ILE A 84 -3.35 0.45 14.06
N ALA A 85 -3.56 -0.72 14.66
CA ALA A 85 -4.77 -1.09 15.37
C ALA A 85 -4.72 -0.81 16.89
N ASP A 86 -4.08 0.30 17.28
CA ASP A 86 -3.93 0.71 18.69
C ASP A 86 -5.15 1.46 19.26
N GLY A 87 -6.14 1.76 18.42
CA GLY A 87 -7.36 2.51 18.76
C GLY A 87 -7.24 4.02 18.61
N GLY A 88 -6.08 4.53 18.21
CA GLY A 88 -5.79 5.92 17.91
C GLY A 88 -6.19 6.34 16.50
N ILE A 89 -6.08 7.64 16.23
CA ILE A 89 -6.20 8.21 14.88
C ILE A 89 -4.78 8.37 14.33
N HIS A 90 -4.50 7.68 13.23
CA HIS A 90 -3.26 7.85 12.48
C HIS A 90 -3.47 8.68 11.23
N ILE A 91 -2.44 9.44 10.84
CA ILE A 91 -2.43 10.23 9.61
C ILE A 91 -1.35 9.66 8.69
N ALA A 92 -1.73 9.26 7.48
CA ALA A 92 -0.80 8.82 6.45
C ALA A 92 -0.71 9.85 5.31
N LYS A 93 0.50 10.04 4.78
CA LYS A 93 0.76 10.85 3.59
C LYS A 93 1.51 10.00 2.58
N VAL A 94 0.89 9.76 1.43
CA VAL A 94 1.50 9.09 0.28
C VAL A 94 1.89 10.15 -0.74
N ARG A 95 3.15 10.16 -1.17
CA ARG A 95 3.67 11.10 -2.17
C ARG A 95 4.45 10.36 -3.24
N TYR A 96 4.18 10.68 -4.49
CA TYR A 96 5.02 10.27 -5.61
C TYR A 96 5.94 11.43 -6.03
N TYR A 97 7.23 11.14 -6.15
CA TYR A 97 8.21 12.01 -6.80
C TYR A 97 8.52 11.43 -8.18
N ASN A 98 8.49 12.26 -9.22
CA ASN A 98 8.85 11.86 -10.60
C ASN A 98 10.38 11.78 -10.82
N THR A 99 11.16 11.96 -9.77
CA THR A 99 12.60 11.75 -9.69
C THR A 99 12.92 10.99 -8.42
N ILE A 100 14.16 10.54 -8.29
CA ILE A 100 14.63 9.92 -7.07
C ILE A 100 15.08 11.01 -6.06
N PRO A 101 14.39 11.19 -4.92
CA PRO A 101 14.74 12.19 -3.93
C PRO A 101 15.95 11.72 -3.08
N GLN A 102 17.10 12.37 -3.27
CA GLN A 102 18.34 12.00 -2.57
C GLN A 102 18.23 12.04 -1.04
N GLN A 103 17.39 12.93 -0.50
CA GLN A 103 17.21 13.07 0.95
C GLN A 103 16.62 11.81 1.63
N TYR A 104 15.96 10.93 0.87
CA TYR A 104 15.35 9.71 1.41
C TYR A 104 16.13 8.44 1.08
N PHE A 105 17.35 8.54 0.54
CA PHE A 105 18.19 7.38 0.19
C PHE A 105 18.37 6.39 1.34
N ALA A 106 18.55 6.87 2.57
CA ALA A 106 18.72 5.99 3.74
C ALA A 106 17.44 5.20 4.09
N ALA A 107 16.27 5.68 3.66
CA ALA A 107 14.98 5.03 3.88
C ALA A 107 14.52 4.20 2.67
N MET A 108 15.28 4.21 1.57
CA MET A 108 14.90 3.46 0.38
C MET A 108 15.03 1.96 0.62
N SER A 109 13.94 1.26 0.36
CA SER A 109 13.84 -0.18 0.52
C SER A 109 12.92 -0.77 -0.54
N ALA A 110 13.32 -1.90 -1.10
CA ALA A 110 12.52 -2.61 -2.08
C ALA A 110 12.82 -4.12 -2.05
N THR A 111 11.85 -4.92 -2.46
CA THR A 111 12.06 -6.35 -2.72
C THR A 111 12.61 -6.55 -4.15
N PRO A 112 13.08 -7.76 -4.49
CA PRO A 112 13.44 -8.09 -5.88
C PRO A 112 12.29 -7.91 -6.89
N ASP A 113 11.03 -7.95 -6.44
CA ASP A 113 9.86 -7.82 -7.32
C ASP A 113 9.71 -6.42 -7.92
N VAL A 114 10.45 -5.43 -7.41
CA VAL A 114 10.46 -4.06 -7.97
C VAL A 114 11.14 -3.99 -9.34
N VAL A 115 12.03 -4.94 -9.67
CA VAL A 115 12.92 -4.87 -10.84
C VAL A 115 12.19 -4.60 -12.16
N PRO A 116 11.06 -5.27 -12.49
CA PRO A 116 10.32 -4.99 -13.72
C PRO A 116 9.80 -3.54 -13.80
N PHE A 117 9.58 -2.91 -12.66
CA PHE A 117 9.01 -1.56 -12.53
C PHE A 117 10.08 -0.47 -12.39
N LEU A 118 11.37 -0.82 -12.46
CA LEU A 118 12.48 0.14 -12.53
C LEU A 118 12.88 0.49 -13.97
N LYS A 119 12.14 0.00 -14.96
CA LYS A 119 12.43 0.28 -16.37
C LYS A 119 12.18 1.75 -16.69
N ASP A 120 13.14 2.40 -17.34
CA ASP A 120 12.95 3.73 -17.92
C ASP A 120 12.06 3.63 -19.17
N MET A 121 10.99 4.42 -19.22
CA MET A 121 9.99 4.40 -20.29
C MET A 121 10.04 5.68 -21.16
N SER A 122 11.22 6.33 -21.25
CA SER A 122 11.49 7.60 -21.97
C SER A 122 11.16 8.87 -21.15
N GLU A 123 11.39 10.06 -21.74
CA GLU A 123 11.19 11.35 -21.07
C GLU A 123 9.78 11.49 -20.47
N GLU A 124 9.71 12.07 -19.27
CA GLU A 124 8.52 12.18 -18.40
C GLU A 124 8.03 10.87 -17.75
N ARG A 125 8.54 9.70 -18.15
CA ARG A 125 8.20 8.38 -17.56
C ARG A 125 9.45 7.68 -17.00
N ARG A 126 10.28 8.44 -16.29
CA ARG A 126 11.50 7.96 -15.63
C ARG A 126 11.18 7.32 -14.28
N VAL A 127 12.16 6.61 -13.73
CA VAL A 127 12.06 6.03 -12.39
C VAL A 127 11.92 7.16 -11.36
N GLY A 128 10.82 7.13 -10.63
CA GLY A 128 10.51 8.02 -9.54
C GLY A 128 10.56 7.28 -8.21
N CYS A 129 9.94 7.85 -7.18
CA CYS A 129 9.89 7.24 -5.86
C CYS A 129 8.53 7.47 -5.20
N VAL A 130 7.91 6.39 -4.75
CA VAL A 130 6.74 6.45 -3.85
C VAL A 130 7.28 6.53 -2.42
N VAL A 131 6.84 7.56 -1.70
CA VAL A 131 7.25 7.81 -0.33
C VAL A 131 5.99 7.87 0.54
N VAL A 132 5.98 7.07 1.61
CA VAL A 132 4.89 7.01 2.57
C VAL A 132 5.39 7.53 3.91
N PHE A 133 4.65 8.46 4.49
CA PHE A 133 4.88 8.99 5.83
C PHE A 133 3.66 8.64 6.69
N MET A 134 3.90 8.48 7.99
CA MET A 134 2.85 8.23 8.97
C MET A 134 3.13 9.06 10.23
N ASP A 135 2.07 9.65 10.79
CA ASP A 135 2.07 10.42 12.03
C ASP A 135 3.20 11.46 12.10
N ASN A 136 4.05 11.38 13.13
CA ASN A 136 5.18 12.30 13.34
C ASN A 136 6.20 12.27 12.19
N GLY A 137 6.25 11.19 11.40
CA GLY A 137 7.08 11.12 10.18
C GLY A 137 6.73 12.23 9.18
N ILE A 138 5.48 12.69 9.16
CA ILE A 138 5.03 13.77 8.27
C ILE A 138 5.67 15.11 8.65
N THR A 139 5.72 15.43 9.95
CA THR A 139 6.24 16.72 10.44
C THR A 139 7.76 16.73 10.55
N THR A 140 8.36 15.57 10.82
CA THR A 140 9.83 15.39 10.89
C THR A 140 10.48 15.08 9.54
N ASP A 141 9.69 14.99 8.47
CA ASP A 141 10.13 14.57 7.12
C ASP A 141 10.87 13.22 7.11
N THR A 142 10.48 12.30 8.02
CA THR A 142 11.02 10.95 8.11
C THR A 142 10.02 9.96 7.50
N PRO A 143 10.30 9.38 6.32
CA PRO A 143 9.38 8.43 5.70
C PRO A 143 9.36 7.10 6.43
N LEU A 144 8.18 6.48 6.45
CA LEU A 144 8.00 5.09 6.86
C LEU A 144 8.51 4.12 5.76
N LEU A 145 8.27 4.48 4.49
CA LEU A 145 8.69 3.71 3.32
C LEU A 145 9.12 4.68 2.21
N ALA A 146 10.19 4.34 1.49
CA ALA A 146 10.54 4.96 0.22
C ALA A 146 10.88 3.86 -0.80
N VAL A 147 10.12 3.76 -1.89
CA VAL A 147 10.29 2.71 -2.89
C VAL A 147 10.55 3.34 -4.26
N PRO A 148 11.71 3.09 -4.88
CA PRO A 148 11.96 3.52 -6.25
C PRO A 148 11.05 2.74 -7.20
N ILE A 149 10.31 3.45 -8.05
CA ILE A 149 9.38 2.83 -9.00
C ILE A 149 9.05 3.78 -10.15
N ASN A 150 8.92 3.23 -11.35
CA ASN A 150 8.27 3.90 -12.47
C ASN A 150 6.75 3.67 -12.40
N LEU A 151 6.01 4.72 -12.06
CA LEU A 151 4.56 4.65 -11.91
C LEU A 151 3.85 4.28 -13.22
N ALA A 152 4.38 4.72 -14.37
CA ALA A 152 3.83 4.39 -15.67
C ALA A 152 3.99 2.90 -16.00
N ALA A 153 5.09 2.28 -15.57
CA ALA A 153 5.29 0.83 -15.72
C ALA A 153 4.36 0.03 -14.79
N ALA A 154 4.11 0.52 -13.58
CA ALA A 154 3.25 -0.15 -12.60
C ALA A 154 1.76 -0.09 -12.95
N LEU A 155 1.27 1.06 -13.43
CA LEU A 155 -0.16 1.29 -13.66
C LEU A 155 -0.62 1.02 -15.10
N ALA A 156 0.30 0.80 -16.05
CA ALA A 156 0.01 0.57 -17.47
C ALA A 156 -1.14 1.45 -18.00
N LEU A 157 -1.05 2.76 -17.73
CA LEU A 157 -2.14 3.74 -17.81
C LEU A 157 -2.87 3.70 -19.18
N PRO A 158 -4.08 3.11 -19.25
CA PRO A 158 -4.89 3.21 -20.46
C PRO A 158 -5.34 4.67 -20.62
N ASN A 159 -5.11 5.25 -21.79
CA ASN A 159 -5.46 6.65 -22.09
C ASN A 159 -4.79 7.69 -21.17
N ASP A 160 -3.64 7.35 -20.56
CA ASP A 160 -2.92 8.22 -19.62
C ASP A 160 -3.76 8.65 -18.40
N GLN A 161 -4.73 7.82 -17.99
CA GLN A 161 -5.60 8.06 -16.82
C GLN A 161 -5.39 7.01 -15.73
N ALA A 162 -5.55 7.44 -14.49
CA ALA A 162 -5.60 6.58 -13.31
C ALA A 162 -6.77 6.99 -12.40
N TYR A 163 -7.26 6.04 -11.62
CA TYR A 163 -8.34 6.21 -10.66
C TYR A 163 -7.85 5.96 -9.24
N ILE A 164 -8.43 6.67 -8.28
CA ILE A 164 -8.23 6.42 -6.84
C ILE A 164 -9.46 5.71 -6.32
N VAL A 165 -9.27 4.57 -5.66
CA VAL A 165 -10.39 3.85 -5.03
C VAL A 165 -10.84 4.62 -3.80
N ARG A 166 -12.10 5.06 -3.81
CA ARG A 166 -12.76 5.59 -2.62
C ARG A 166 -13.49 4.46 -1.91
N HIS A 167 -12.83 3.84 -0.94
CA HIS A 167 -13.53 2.93 -0.02
C HIS A 167 -14.49 3.75 0.86
N VAL A 168 -15.77 3.35 0.87
CA VAL A 168 -16.71 3.77 1.92
C VAL A 168 -16.52 2.77 3.05
N PRO A 169 -15.87 3.12 4.18
CA PRO A 169 -15.61 2.17 5.23
C PRO A 169 -16.94 1.71 5.84
N ILE A 170 -17.26 0.42 5.70
CA ILE A 170 -18.27 -0.22 6.52
C ILE A 170 -17.59 -0.54 7.86
N VAL A 171 -17.61 0.42 8.78
CA VAL A 171 -17.15 0.19 10.15
C VAL A 171 -18.20 -0.67 10.87
N ARG A 172 -18.03 -2.00 10.84
CA ARG A 172 -18.68 -2.89 11.82
C ARG A 172 -17.71 -3.09 12.97
N SER A 173 -17.80 -2.23 13.98
CA SER A 173 -17.17 -2.47 15.28
C SER A 173 -17.84 -3.70 15.91
N LEU A 174 -17.20 -4.85 15.82
CA LEU A 174 -17.49 -5.98 16.71
C LEU A 174 -16.73 -5.72 18.01
N ILE A 175 -17.38 -5.00 18.92
CA ILE A 175 -16.99 -5.02 20.32
C ILE A 175 -17.28 -6.44 20.80
N CYS A 176 -16.26 -7.27 20.96
CA CYS A 176 -16.41 -8.51 21.74
C CYS A 176 -16.59 -8.11 23.21
N PRO A 177 -17.74 -8.37 23.85
CA PRO A 177 -17.85 -8.18 25.28
C PRO A 177 -17.01 -9.25 25.98
N CYS A 178 -16.00 -8.83 26.74
CA CYS A 178 -15.30 -9.70 27.67
C CYS A 178 -16.28 -10.08 28.79
N GLY A 179 -16.61 -11.37 28.90
CA GLY A 179 -17.38 -11.95 30.02
C GLY A 179 -16.49 -12.34 31.19
#